data_AF-A0AAJ1RXJ6-F1
#
_entry.id   AF-A0AAJ1RXJ6-F1
#
_cell.length_a   1.000
_cell.length_b   1.000
_cell.length_c   1.000
_cell.angle_alpha   90.00
_cell.angle_beta   90.00
_cell.angle_gamma   90.00
#
_symmetry.space_group_name_H-M   'P 1'
#
loop_
_entity.id
_entity.type
_entity.pdbx_description
1 polymer ?
#
loop_
_entity_poly.entity_id
_entity_poly.type
_entity_poly.pdbx_seq_one_letter_code
_entity_poly.pdbx_strand_id
1 'polypeptide(L)'
;MAYAAASDVAVRWGKALASLETETVALIEARLGDAERKIKRRIPDLDDKITDGDIDVEDLKQVEADMVLRLVRNPEGYISESDGSYTYMLHQELATGKLTVEPEEWETLGLIRSTMSILVPTVRVSQ
;
A
#
# COMPACT_ATOMS: atom_id res chain seq x y z
N MET A 1 3.47 -9.46 -12.99
CA MET A 1 3.60 -10.14 -11.68
C MET A 1 3.99 -9.07 -10.67
N ALA A 2 3.61 -9.24 -9.41
CA ALA A 2 4.04 -8.35 -8.33
C ALA A 2 5.54 -8.52 -8.05
N TYR A 3 6.17 -7.50 -7.48
CA TYR A 3 7.58 -7.56 -7.10
C TYR A 3 7.77 -8.26 -5.76
N ALA A 4 6.80 -8.14 -4.85
CA ALA A 4 6.72 -8.92 -3.62
C ALA A 4 6.17 -10.33 -3.86
N ALA A 5 6.64 -11.26 -3.03
CA ALA A 5 6.15 -12.64 -2.96
C ALA A 5 5.48 -12.93 -1.62
N ALA A 6 4.74 -14.04 -1.50
CA ALA A 6 4.13 -14.44 -0.23
C ALA A 6 5.15 -14.60 0.92
N SER A 7 6.42 -14.89 0.62
CA SER A 7 7.49 -14.91 1.62
C SER A 7 7.73 -13.54 2.25
N ASP A 8 7.67 -12.46 1.47
CA ASP A 8 7.89 -11.08 1.94
C ASP A 8 6.79 -10.66 2.93
N VAL A 9 5.56 -11.11 2.66
CA VAL A 9 4.40 -10.91 3.54
C VAL A 9 4.53 -11.76 4.79
N ALA A 10 4.91 -13.04 4.66
CA ALA A 10 5.05 -13.95 5.80
C ALA A 10 6.11 -13.46 6.80
N VAL A 11 7.27 -13.04 6.31
CA VAL A 11 8.36 -12.47 7.14
C VAL A 11 7.87 -11.25 7.91
N ARG A 12 7.18 -10.31 7.26
CA ARG A 12 6.62 -9.10 7.91
C ARG A 12 5.46 -9.41 8.84
N TRP A 13 4.71 -10.48 8.59
CA TRP A 13 3.70 -10.99 9.53
C TRP A 13 4.35 -11.60 10.79
N GLY A 14 5.64 -11.96 10.75
CA GLY A 14 6.30 -12.69 11.83
C GLY A 14 5.90 -14.17 11.84
N LYS A 15 5.50 -14.72 10.69
CA LYS A 15 5.14 -16.14 10.51
C LYS A 15 6.08 -16.81 9.52
N ALA A 16 6.35 -18.08 9.71
CA ALA A 16 7.02 -18.87 8.68
C ALA A 16 6.04 -19.13 7.52
N LEU A 17 6.48 -18.99 6.27
CA LEU A 17 5.63 -19.29 5.10
C LEU A 17 5.05 -20.71 5.17
N ALA A 18 5.84 -21.68 5.64
CA ALA A 18 5.42 -23.07 5.83
C ALA A 18 4.35 -23.26 6.93
N SER A 19 4.12 -22.27 7.78
CA SER A 19 3.06 -22.27 8.80
C SER A 19 1.73 -21.68 8.30
N LEU A 20 1.71 -21.16 7.07
CA LEU A 20 0.50 -20.63 6.47
C LEU A 20 -0.22 -21.73 5.69
N GLU A 21 -1.56 -21.75 5.80
CA GLU A 21 -2.41 -22.61 4.99
C GLU A 21 -2.26 -22.29 3.50
N THR A 22 -2.31 -23.31 2.64
CA THR A 22 -2.16 -23.14 1.18
C THR A 22 -3.17 -22.14 0.61
N GLU A 23 -4.40 -22.12 1.13
CA GLU A 23 -5.44 -21.16 0.75
C GLU A 23 -5.07 -19.72 1.13
N THR A 24 -4.41 -19.54 2.29
CA THR A 24 -3.91 -18.24 2.73
C THR A 24 -2.77 -17.75 1.83
N VAL A 25 -1.85 -18.65 1.46
CA VAL A 25 -0.77 -18.33 0.51
C VAL A 25 -1.34 -17.95 -0.87
N ALA A 26 -2.30 -18.70 -1.38
CA ALA A 26 -2.97 -18.40 -2.65
C ALA A 26 -3.71 -17.05 -2.59
N LEU A 27 -4.36 -16.73 -1.47
CA LEU A 27 -4.97 -15.43 -1.25
C LEU A 27 -3.91 -14.32 -1.27
N ILE A 28 -2.80 -14.48 -0.55
CA ILE A 28 -1.72 -13.49 -0.50
C ILE A 28 -1.19 -13.20 -1.92
N GLU A 29 -0.86 -14.23 -2.70
CA GLU A 29 -0.36 -14.09 -4.08
C GLU A 29 -1.35 -13.37 -4.99
N ALA A 30 -2.64 -13.71 -4.90
CA ALA A 30 -3.68 -13.04 -5.67
C ALA A 30 -3.78 -11.55 -5.30
N ARG A 31 -3.66 -11.22 -4.01
CA ARG A 31 -3.76 -9.84 -3.50
C ARG A 31 -2.52 -9.01 -3.77
N LEU A 32 -1.33 -9.62 -3.80
CA LEU A 32 -0.11 -8.96 -4.28
C LEU A 32 -0.28 -8.56 -5.76
N GLY A 33 -0.85 -9.43 -6.59
CA GLY A 33 -1.18 -9.08 -7.98
C GLY A 33 -2.22 -7.97 -8.13
N ASP A 34 -3.16 -7.83 -7.19
CA ASP A 34 -4.08 -6.69 -7.13
C ASP A 34 -3.37 -5.40 -6.69
N ALA A 35 -2.45 -5.49 -5.72
CA ALA A 35 -1.67 -4.37 -5.20
C ALA A 35 -0.80 -3.76 -6.29
N GLU A 36 -0.01 -4.59 -6.98
CA GLU A 36 0.82 -4.21 -8.11
C GLU A 36 0.01 -3.48 -9.19
N ARG A 37 -1.14 -4.06 -9.59
CA ARG A 37 -2.02 -3.42 -10.58
C ARG A 37 -2.55 -2.08 -10.12
N LYS A 38 -2.80 -1.92 -8.83
CA LYS A 38 -3.28 -0.66 -8.26
C LYS A 38 -2.18 0.40 -8.24
N ILE A 39 -0.95 0.01 -7.91
CA ILE A 39 0.24 0.88 -7.95
C ILE A 39 0.53 1.28 -9.40
N LYS A 40 0.58 0.32 -10.34
CA LYS A 40 0.80 0.57 -11.77
C LYS A 40 -0.26 1.46 -12.43
N ARG A 41 -1.52 1.41 -11.97
CA ARG A 41 -2.55 2.36 -12.44
C ARG A 41 -2.25 3.81 -12.06
N ARG A 42 -1.48 4.02 -10.97
CA ARG A 42 -1.10 5.34 -10.49
C ARG A 42 0.27 5.77 -10.99
N ILE A 43 1.20 4.82 -11.11
CA ILE A 43 2.57 4.97 -11.60
C ILE A 43 2.71 4.04 -12.82
N PRO A 44 2.30 4.47 -14.03
CA PRO A 44 2.35 3.62 -15.21
C PRO A 44 3.78 3.29 -15.66
N ASP A 45 4.75 4.12 -15.30
CA ASP A 45 6.19 4.01 -15.55
C ASP A 45 6.95 3.36 -14.37
N LEU A 46 6.27 2.59 -13.51
CA LEU A 46 6.85 1.99 -12.31
C LEU A 46 8.10 1.15 -12.59
N ASP A 47 8.04 0.31 -13.63
CA ASP A 47 9.15 -0.58 -13.99
C ASP A 47 10.39 0.21 -14.45
N ASP A 48 10.18 1.33 -15.15
CA ASP A 48 11.26 2.22 -15.58
C ASP A 48 11.88 2.94 -14.38
N LYS A 49 11.05 3.45 -13.45
CA LYS A 49 11.52 4.09 -12.20
C LYS A 49 12.35 3.18 -11.31
N ILE A 50 12.01 1.90 -11.24
CA ILE A 50 12.82 0.90 -10.52
C ILE A 50 14.16 0.69 -11.23
N THR A 51 14.13 0.59 -12.55
CA THR A 51 15.34 0.38 -13.37
C THR A 51 16.29 1.57 -13.27
N ASP A 52 15.76 2.79 -13.25
CA ASP A 52 16.51 4.04 -13.13
C ASP A 52 17.00 4.31 -11.69
N GLY A 53 16.53 3.52 -10.71
CA GLY A 53 16.88 3.67 -9.29
C GLY A 53 16.16 4.83 -8.60
N ASP A 54 15.14 5.41 -9.24
CA ASP A 54 14.27 6.44 -8.66
C ASP A 54 13.38 5.88 -7.55
N ILE A 55 12.99 4.60 -7.66
CA ILE A 55 12.23 3.85 -6.66
C ILE A 55 13.03 2.61 -6.30
N ASP A 56 13.30 2.42 -5.00
CA ASP A 56 13.93 1.19 -4.53
C ASP A 56 12.93 0.02 -4.62
N VAL A 57 13.38 -1.10 -5.18
CA VAL A 57 12.56 -2.31 -5.32
C VAL A 57 12.14 -2.88 -3.96
N GLU A 58 12.95 -2.72 -2.92
CA GLU A 58 12.65 -3.17 -1.57
C GLU A 58 11.57 -2.30 -0.92
N ASP A 59 11.53 -1.01 -1.23
CA ASP A 59 10.45 -0.09 -0.81
C ASP A 59 9.13 -0.48 -1.46
N LEU A 60 9.14 -0.79 -2.76
CA LEU A 60 7.95 -1.30 -3.45
C LEU A 60 7.46 -2.61 -2.82
N LYS A 61 8.36 -3.57 -2.57
CA LYS A 61 8.01 -4.83 -1.91
C LYS A 61 7.43 -4.61 -0.52
N GLN A 62 7.97 -3.66 0.24
CA GLN A 62 7.45 -3.32 1.55
C GLN A 62 6.02 -2.79 1.45
N VAL A 63 5.76 -1.84 0.56
CA VAL A 63 4.41 -1.28 0.36
C VAL A 63 3.42 -2.37 -0.07
N GLU A 64 3.75 -3.17 -1.07
CA GLU A 64 2.88 -4.28 -1.51
C GLU A 64 2.58 -5.26 -0.37
N ALA A 65 3.59 -5.59 0.43
CA ALA A 65 3.44 -6.52 1.53
C ALA A 65 2.59 -5.95 2.67
N ASP A 66 2.76 -4.68 3.03
CA ASP A 66 1.96 -4.01 4.08
C ASP A 66 0.49 -3.90 3.69
N MET A 67 0.21 -3.54 2.44
CA MET A 67 -1.16 -3.50 1.89
C MET A 67 -1.87 -4.86 2.04
N VAL A 68 -1.18 -5.95 1.70
CA VAL A 68 -1.74 -7.30 1.80
C VAL A 68 -1.82 -7.76 3.25
N LEU A 69 -0.83 -7.42 4.09
CA LEU A 69 -0.82 -7.77 5.50
C LEU A 69 -2.02 -7.17 6.24
N ARG A 70 -2.37 -5.90 5.95
CA ARG A 70 -3.56 -5.24 6.51
C ARG A 70 -4.84 -5.96 6.13
N LEU A 71 -4.94 -6.38 4.86
CA LEU A 71 -6.07 -7.16 4.36
C LEU A 71 -6.16 -8.55 5.03
N VAL A 72 -5.06 -9.26 5.16
CA VAL A 72 -5.02 -10.62 5.72
C VAL A 72 -5.23 -10.63 7.23
N ARG A 73 -4.83 -9.56 7.94
CA ARG A 73 -5.09 -9.39 9.38
C ARG A 73 -6.56 -9.06 9.70
N ASN A 74 -7.28 -8.46 8.76
CA ASN A 74 -8.70 -8.14 8.91
C ASN A 74 -9.49 -8.45 7.62
N PRO A 75 -9.63 -9.73 7.24
CA PRO A 75 -10.16 -10.12 5.93
C PRO A 75 -11.65 -9.79 5.75
N GLU A 76 -12.40 -9.71 6.85
CA GLU A 76 -13.84 -9.43 6.84
C GLU A 76 -14.17 -7.97 7.18
N GLY A 77 -13.18 -7.17 7.57
CA GLY A 77 -13.38 -5.76 7.92
C GLY A 77 -14.28 -5.58 9.13
N TYR A 78 -14.10 -6.40 10.19
CA TYR A 78 -14.93 -6.31 11.39
C TYR A 78 -14.76 -4.93 12.04
N ILE A 79 -15.79 -4.10 11.90
CA ILE A 79 -16.01 -2.88 12.65
C ILE A 79 -16.70 -3.32 13.94
N SER A 80 -15.91 -3.68 14.95
CA SER A 80 -16.31 -3.91 16.36
C SER A 80 -17.84 -3.86 16.61
N GLU A 81 -18.49 -5.01 16.75
CA GLU A 81 -19.79 -5.06 17.45
C GLU A 81 -19.53 -4.73 18.92
N SER A 82 -20.01 -3.56 19.37
CA SER A 82 -19.86 -3.10 20.75
C SER A 82 -20.85 -3.83 21.64
N ASP A 83 -20.36 -4.68 22.56
CA ASP A 83 -21.07 -4.98 23.80
C ASP A 83 -20.16 -4.61 24.99
N GLY A 84 -20.54 -3.54 25.68
CA GLY A 84 -20.03 -3.20 27.02
C GLY A 84 -18.68 -2.50 27.11
N SER A 85 -18.72 -1.17 27.28
CA SER A 85 -17.73 -0.34 27.99
C SER A 85 -16.24 -0.61 27.73
N TYR A 86 -15.69 -0.10 26.62
CA TYR A 86 -14.39 0.59 26.49
C TYR A 86 -14.11 0.76 24.99
N THR A 87 -14.57 1.87 24.41
CA THR A 87 -14.32 2.19 23.00
C THR A 87 -12.91 2.74 22.85
N TYR A 88 -11.96 1.90 22.43
CA TYR A 88 -10.77 2.39 21.74
C TYR A 88 -11.23 2.87 20.36
N MET A 89 -11.22 4.19 20.11
CA MET A 89 -11.34 4.73 18.75
C MET A 89 -10.03 4.46 17.99
N LEU A 90 -9.72 3.19 17.73
CA LEU A 90 -8.60 2.82 16.87
C LEU A 90 -9.09 2.98 15.42
N HIS A 91 -8.82 4.16 14.85
CA HIS A 91 -8.89 4.51 13.42
C HIS A 91 -9.78 3.59 12.57
N GLN A 92 -11.06 3.97 12.46
CA GLN A 92 -12.08 3.35 11.60
C GLN A 92 -11.64 3.19 10.13
N GLU A 93 -10.63 3.96 9.68
CA GLU A 93 -10.05 3.87 8.34
C GLU A 93 -9.17 2.63 8.13
N LEU A 94 -8.52 2.10 9.19
CA LEU A 94 -7.71 0.87 9.13
C LEU A 94 -8.58 -0.40 9.13
N ALA A 95 -9.86 -0.28 9.47
CA ALA A 95 -10.77 -1.41 9.67
C ALA A 95 -11.52 -1.84 8.40
N THR A 96 -11.44 -1.11 7.28
CA THR A 96 -11.98 -1.61 6.03
C THR A 96 -11.01 -2.61 5.43
N GLY A 97 -11.41 -3.87 5.26
CA GLY A 97 -10.69 -4.91 4.50
C GLY A 97 -10.58 -4.60 3.00
N LYS A 98 -10.26 -3.35 2.66
CA LYS A 98 -10.07 -2.81 1.33
C LYS A 98 -8.57 -2.66 1.11
N LEU A 99 -8.12 -3.14 -0.04
CA LEU A 99 -6.75 -2.94 -0.51
C LEU A 99 -6.53 -1.44 -0.76
N THR A 100 -5.98 -0.75 0.23
CA THR A 100 -5.70 0.69 0.22
C THR A 100 -4.19 0.90 0.30
N VAL A 101 -3.71 1.93 -0.40
CA VAL A 101 -2.31 2.37 -0.30
C VAL A 101 -2.38 3.66 0.49
N GLU A 102 -1.70 3.73 1.62
CA GLU A 102 -1.70 4.89 2.49
C GLU A 102 -0.93 6.07 1.89
N PRO A 103 -1.23 7.31 2.30
CA PRO A 103 -0.52 8.49 1.83
C PRO A 103 1.00 8.43 2.04
N GLU A 104 1.46 7.90 3.17
CA GLU A 104 2.89 7.72 3.49
C GLU A 104 3.59 6.68 2.59
N GLU A 105 2.86 5.64 2.20
CA GLU A 105 3.36 4.63 1.24
C GLU A 105 3.50 5.24 -0.15
N TRP A 106 2.60 6.14 -0.54
CA TRP A 106 2.77 6.91 -1.78
C TRP A 106 3.97 7.85 -1.74
N GLU A 107 4.23 8.50 -0.60
CA GLU A 107 5.43 9.34 -0.43
C GLU A 107 6.71 8.51 -0.52
N THR A 108 6.71 7.31 0.04
CA THR A 108 7.82 6.35 -0.06
C THR A 108 8.09 5.97 -1.52
N LEU A 109 7.04 5.79 -2.33
CA LEU A 109 7.14 5.55 -3.78
C LEU A 109 7.44 6.82 -4.61
N GLY A 110 7.90 7.91 -3.97
CA GLY A 110 8.27 9.16 -4.64
C GLY A 110 7.07 9.97 -5.14
N LEU A 111 5.83 9.57 -4.87
CA LEU A 111 4.63 10.36 -5.15
C LEU A 111 4.38 11.34 -3.99
N ILE A 112 5.27 12.32 -3.85
CA ILE A 112 5.08 13.44 -2.94
C ILE A 112 3.81 14.18 -3.38
N ARG A 113 2.82 14.34 -2.49
CA ARG A 113 1.78 15.36 -2.70
C ARG A 113 2.46 16.72 -2.57
N SER A 114 3.02 17.23 -3.65
CA SER A 114 3.55 18.59 -3.68
C SER A 114 2.37 19.55 -3.52
N THR A 115 2.09 19.96 -2.29
CA THR A 115 1.11 20.99 -1.96
C THR A 115 1.64 22.40 -2.23
N MET A 116 2.87 22.54 -2.76
CA MET A 116 3.46 23.81 -3.14
C MET A 116 3.20 24.12 -4.62
N SER A 117 2.08 24.79 -4.88
CA SER A 117 1.84 25.51 -6.14
C SER A 117 2.32 26.95 -5.99
N ILE A 118 3.37 27.36 -6.70
CA ILE A 118 3.78 28.77 -6.79
C ILE A 118 2.97 29.44 -7.90
N LEU A 119 2.09 30.36 -7.51
CA LEU A 119 1.31 31.18 -8.44
C LEU A 119 2.14 32.41 -8.81
N VAL A 120 2.73 32.42 -10.01
CA VAL A 120 3.50 33.55 -10.51
C VAL A 120 2.57 34.48 -11.31
N PRO A 121 2.31 35.72 -10.86
CA PRO A 121 1.53 36.66 -11.66
C PRO A 121 2.36 37.19 -12.83
N THR A 122 1.89 36.96 -14.06
CA THR A 122 2.50 37.53 -15.26
C THR A 122 2.03 38.97 -15.44
N VAL A 123 2.89 39.94 -15.11
CA VAL A 123 2.62 41.35 -15.42
C VAL A 123 2.94 41.59 -16.90
N ARG A 124 1.92 41.77 -17.73
CA ARG A 124 2.12 42.25 -19.12
C ARG A 124 2.43 43.74 -19.08
N VAL A 125 3.65 44.11 -19.41
CA VAL A 125 4.01 45.50 -19.70
C VAL A 125 3.69 45.75 -21.17
N SER A 126 2.68 46.57 -21.45
CA SER A 126 2.45 47.10 -22.81
C SER A 126 3.41 48.26 -23.06
N GLN A 127 4.21 48.15 -24.11
CA GLN A 127 4.79 49.27 -24.84
C GLN A 127 4.46 49.13 -26.32
#